data_AF-A0A068R563-F1
#
_entry.id   AF-A0A068R563-F1
#
_cell.length_a   1.000
_cell.length_b   1.000
_cell.length_c   1.000
_cell.angle_alpha   90.00
_cell.angle_beta   90.00
_cell.angle_gamma   90.00
#
_symmetry.space_group_name_H-M   'P 1'
#
loop_
_entity.id
_entity.type
_entity.pdbx_description
1 polymer ?
#
loop_
_entity_poly.entity_id
_entity_poly.type
_entity_poly.pdbx_seq_one_letter_code
_entity_poly.pdbx_strand_id
1 'polypeptide(L)'
;MLSSFMNTLTRNLNHAKTSDDEAEQYTPEQLLSWAQGCMLEGLPDDFNEAYVECLQQQHPDGKREVKITHRFKLNVNSSYETFTPADYLYPTQCIERVLTGKAWKKAKLTFNPREATFFWE
;
A
#
# COMPACT_ATOMS: atom_id res chain seq x y z
N MET A 1 -12.02 -20.52 2.21
CA MET A 1 -10.84 -20.21 3.03
C MET A 1 -10.47 -18.76 2.76
N LEU A 2 -10.62 -17.87 3.74
CA LEU A 2 -10.18 -16.48 3.64
C LEU A 2 -8.64 -16.50 3.75
N SER A 3 -7.95 -16.15 2.67
CA SER A 3 -6.49 -16.20 2.61
C SER A 3 -5.96 -14.86 3.13
N SER A 4 -5.78 -14.74 4.45
CA SER A 4 -5.14 -13.55 5.04
C SER A 4 -3.62 -13.71 4.95
N PHE A 5 -2.95 -12.83 4.24
CA PHE A 5 -1.49 -12.66 4.31
C PHE A 5 -1.19 -11.49 5.24
N MET A 6 -0.39 -11.72 6.29
CA MET A 6 0.23 -10.67 7.09
C MET A 6 1.75 -10.76 6.90
N ASN A 7 2.32 -9.86 6.13
CA ASN A 7 3.78 -9.68 6.04
C ASN A 7 4.15 -8.38 6.75
N THR A 8 5.10 -8.46 7.68
CA THR A 8 5.76 -7.30 8.28
C THR A 8 7.03 -7.00 7.50
N LEU A 9 7.12 -5.81 6.92
CA LEU A 9 8.24 -5.37 6.09
C LEU A 9 9.12 -4.42 6.91
N THR A 10 10.42 -4.70 6.98
CA THR A 10 11.43 -3.76 7.49
C THR A 10 12.00 -2.97 6.33
N ARG A 11 12.10 -1.64 6.47
CA ARG A 11 12.58 -0.75 5.39
C ARG A 11 13.98 -1.14 4.90
N ASN A 12 14.08 -1.69 3.68
CA ASN A 12 15.34 -1.92 2.97
C ASN A 12 15.55 -0.82 1.91
N LEU A 13 16.53 0.06 2.15
CA LEU A 13 16.81 1.25 1.32
C LEU A 13 17.76 0.99 0.14
N ASN A 14 18.14 -0.26 -0.16
CA ASN A 14 19.13 -0.55 -1.19
C ASN A 14 18.55 -1.38 -2.34
N HIS A 15 18.13 -0.70 -3.42
CA HIS A 15 18.74 -0.80 -4.76
C HIS A 15 17.84 -0.06 -5.77
N ALA A 16 18.28 1.11 -6.23
CA ALA A 16 17.86 1.55 -7.55
C ALA A 16 18.63 0.67 -8.56
N LYS A 17 17.91 0.00 -9.45
CA LYS A 17 18.51 -0.63 -10.63
C LYS A 17 17.73 -0.15 -11.84
N THR A 18 18.39 0.73 -12.58
CA THR A 18 18.03 1.17 -13.93
C THR A 18 18.43 0.09 -14.92
N SER A 19 17.46 -0.58 -15.55
CA SER A 19 17.57 -1.12 -16.92
C SER A 19 16.23 -1.69 -17.37
N ASP A 20 15.71 -1.16 -18.48
CA ASP A 20 14.86 -1.91 -19.41
C ASP A 20 15.56 -3.24 -19.72
N ASP A 21 14.95 -4.38 -19.35
CA ASP A 21 14.95 -5.64 -20.09
C ASP A 21 14.34 -6.76 -19.22
N GLU A 22 13.35 -7.48 -19.79
CA GLU A 22 12.50 -8.53 -19.19
C GLU A 22 11.55 -8.03 -18.09
N ALA A 23 10.31 -8.55 -18.07
CA ALA A 23 9.33 -8.23 -17.04
C ALA A 23 9.80 -8.80 -15.69
N GLU A 24 10.72 -8.09 -15.02
CA GLU A 24 11.14 -8.40 -13.66
C GLU A 24 9.88 -8.48 -12.80
N GLN A 25 9.51 -9.69 -12.40
CA GLN A 25 8.46 -9.90 -11.42
C GLN A 25 9.00 -9.42 -10.07
N TYR A 26 8.67 -8.18 -9.73
CA TYR A 26 8.94 -7.62 -8.41
C TYR A 26 8.25 -8.46 -7.34
N THR A 27 8.94 -8.74 -6.24
CA THR A 27 8.34 -9.48 -5.15
C THR A 27 7.26 -8.62 -4.47
N PRO A 28 6.27 -9.24 -3.81
CA PRO A 28 5.28 -8.50 -3.04
C PRO A 28 5.90 -7.53 -2.03
N GLU A 29 6.98 -7.94 -1.36
CA GLU A 29 7.71 -7.15 -0.38
C GLU A 29 8.31 -5.89 -1.01
N GLN A 30 8.89 -6.00 -2.21
CA GLN A 30 9.45 -4.85 -2.95
C GLN A 30 8.36 -3.86 -3.33
N LEU A 31 7.25 -4.34 -3.91
CA LEU A 31 6.12 -3.51 -4.32
C LEU A 31 5.52 -2.74 -3.14
N LEU A 32 5.34 -3.42 -2.00
CA LEU A 32 4.80 -2.81 -0.78
C LEU A 32 5.79 -1.83 -0.14
N SER A 33 7.10 -2.10 -0.19
CA SER A 33 8.14 -1.17 0.25
C SER A 33 8.14 0.12 -0.58
N TRP A 34 7.96 0.01 -1.90
CA TRP A 34 7.85 1.18 -2.77
C TRP A 34 6.56 1.97 -2.54
N ALA A 35 5.43 1.28 -2.33
CA ALA A 35 4.18 1.92 -1.96
C ALA A 35 4.34 2.72 -0.65
N GLN A 36 4.96 2.12 0.36
CA GLN A 36 5.28 2.80 1.63
C GLN A 36 6.17 4.03 1.38
N GLY A 37 7.28 3.87 0.65
CA GLY A 37 8.22 4.95 0.37
C GLY A 37 7.56 6.17 -0.28
N CYS A 38 6.71 5.93 -1.28
CA CYS A 38 5.96 6.98 -1.97
C CYS A 38 5.00 7.73 -1.03
N MET A 39 4.32 7.02 -0.12
CA MET A 39 3.40 7.66 0.81
C MET A 39 4.10 8.44 1.92
N LEU A 40 5.30 8.03 2.33
CA LEU A 40 6.09 8.72 3.36
C LEU A 40 6.43 10.16 2.98
N GLU A 41 6.58 10.46 1.68
CA GLU A 41 6.87 11.82 1.19
C GLU A 41 5.75 12.83 1.51
N GLY A 42 4.51 12.36 1.70
CA GLY A 42 3.35 13.19 2.03
C GLY A 42 3.04 13.28 3.52
N LEU A 43 3.90 12.76 4.40
CA LEU A 43 3.66 12.62 5.83
C LEU A 43 4.71 13.37 6.67
N PRO A 44 4.37 13.80 7.90
CA PRO A 44 5.36 14.29 8.87
C PRO A 44 6.38 13.20 9.20
N ASP A 45 7.61 13.55 9.58
CA ASP A 45 8.67 12.56 9.85
C ASP A 45 8.34 11.60 11.02
N ASP A 46 7.64 12.09 12.05
CA ASP A 46 7.45 11.38 13.33
C ASP A 46 5.99 10.93 13.58
N PHE A 47 5.22 10.66 12.53
CA PHE A 47 3.86 10.12 12.69
C PHE A 47 3.86 8.72 13.32
N ASN A 48 2.79 8.39 14.05
CA ASN A 48 2.67 7.09 14.72
C ASN A 48 2.27 5.97 13.75
N GLU A 49 1.27 6.23 12.91
CA GLU A 49 0.73 5.22 11.99
C GLU A 49 0.00 5.89 10.83
N ALA A 50 0.17 5.35 9.64
CA ALA A 50 -0.56 5.71 8.44
C ALA A 50 -1.05 4.44 7.74
N TYR A 51 -2.04 4.60 6.89
CA TYR A 51 -2.47 3.53 6.03
C TYR A 51 -3.00 4.04 4.70
N VAL A 52 -2.90 3.17 3.70
CA VAL A 52 -3.72 3.20 2.49
C VAL A 52 -4.65 1.99 2.51
N GLU A 53 -5.92 2.22 2.24
CA GLU A 53 -6.94 1.19 2.11
C GLU A 53 -7.57 1.27 0.72
N CYS A 54 -7.57 0.14 0.01
CA CYS A 54 -8.22 -0.04 -1.27
C CYS A 54 -9.47 -0.90 -1.06
N LEU A 55 -10.63 -0.42 -1.48
CA LEU A 55 -11.89 -1.15 -1.48
C LEU A 55 -12.33 -1.37 -2.93
N GLN A 56 -12.32 -2.64 -3.36
CA GLN A 56 -12.76 -3.03 -4.68
C GLN A 56 -14.28 -3.21 -4.68
N GLN A 57 -14.93 -2.51 -5.59
CA GLN A 57 -16.37 -2.61 -5.86
C GLN A 57 -16.57 -3.08 -7.30
N GLN A 58 -17.53 -3.99 -7.48
CA GLN A 58 -17.95 -4.42 -8.80
C GLN A 58 -19.33 -3.86 -9.08
N HIS A 59 -19.43 -3.11 -10.15
CA HIS A 59 -20.68 -2.53 -10.62
C HIS A 59 -21.51 -3.58 -11.36
N PRO A 60 -22.85 -3.43 -11.40
CA PRO A 60 -23.73 -4.35 -12.14
C PRO A 60 -23.40 -4.47 -13.63
N ASP A 61 -22.75 -3.47 -14.22
CA ASP A 61 -22.29 -3.46 -15.61
C ASP A 61 -20.95 -4.20 -15.83
N GLY A 62 -20.43 -4.83 -14.77
CA GLY A 62 -19.16 -5.56 -14.79
C GLY A 62 -17.92 -4.68 -14.60
N LYS A 63 -18.06 -3.36 -14.52
CA LYS A 63 -16.91 -2.48 -14.25
C LYS A 63 -16.40 -2.66 -12.83
N ARG A 64 -15.08 -2.64 -12.69
CA ARG A 64 -14.39 -2.64 -11.40
C ARG A 64 -14.01 -1.20 -11.04
N GLU A 65 -14.37 -0.79 -9.84
CA GLU A 65 -13.93 0.47 -9.23
C GLU A 65 -13.11 0.14 -7.97
N VAL A 66 -12.06 0.92 -7.72
CA VAL A 66 -11.26 0.82 -6.50
C VAL A 66 -11.32 2.15 -5.77
N LYS A 67 -12.00 2.17 -4.62
CA LYS A 67 -12.03 3.33 -3.74
C LYS A 67 -10.79 3.32 -2.85
N ILE A 68 -10.04 4.42 -2.85
CA ILE A 68 -8.78 4.54 -2.12
C ILE A 68 -8.96 5.51 -0.96
N THR A 69 -8.48 5.14 0.23
CA THR A 69 -8.49 5.97 1.43
C THR A 69 -7.10 6.05 2.04
N HIS A 70 -6.59 7.27 2.20
CA HIS A 70 -5.30 7.54 2.86
C HIS A 70 -5.57 8.23 4.20
N ARG A 71 -5.05 7.66 5.29
CA ARG A 71 -5.14 8.30 6.60
C ARG A 71 -3.89 8.09 7.45
N PHE A 72 -3.65 9.02 8.36
CA PHE A 72 -2.55 8.94 9.33
C PHE A 72 -2.98 9.47 10.69
N LYS A 73 -2.24 9.11 11.73
CA LYS A 73 -2.38 9.66 13.09
C LYS A 73 -0.99 9.97 13.64
N LEU A 74 -0.87 11.09 14.35
CA LEU A 74 0.40 11.56 14.89
C LEU A 74 0.86 10.75 16.12
N ASN A 75 -0.09 10.28 16.93
CA ASN A 75 0.17 9.57 18.18
C ASN A 75 -0.87 8.45 18.36
N VAL A 76 -0.64 7.55 19.32
CA VAL A 76 -1.59 6.46 19.64
C VAL A 76 -2.98 6.99 20.03
N ASN A 77 -3.04 8.18 20.64
CA ASN A 77 -4.27 8.79 21.15
C ASN A 77 -4.92 9.79 20.18
N SER A 78 -4.27 10.12 19.06
CA SER A 78 -4.84 11.07 18.09
C SER A 78 -5.84 10.37 17.16
N SER A 79 -6.84 11.13 16.70
CA SER A 79 -7.73 10.65 15.64
C SER A 79 -6.99 10.53 14.31
N TYR A 80 -7.49 9.69 13.42
CA TYR A 80 -6.97 9.65 12.06
C TYR A 80 -7.38 10.88 11.26
N GLU A 81 -6.43 11.45 10.55
CA GLU A 81 -6.59 12.55 9.61
C GLU A 81 -6.34 12.03 8.19
N THR A 82 -6.90 12.71 7.20
CA THR A 82 -6.63 12.41 5.79
C THR A 82 -5.35 13.10 5.37
N PHE A 83 -4.50 12.40 4.61
CA PHE A 83 -3.35 13.01 3.96
C PHE A 83 -3.41 12.78 2.44
N THR A 84 -2.60 13.55 1.73
CA THR A 84 -2.42 13.46 0.29
C THR A 84 -1.01 12.95 0.02
N PRO A 85 -0.85 11.72 -0.52
CA PRO A 85 0.47 11.27 -0.97
C PRO A 85 0.94 12.09 -2.17
N ALA A 86 2.25 12.11 -2.41
CA ALA A 86 2.83 12.77 -3.59
C ALA A 86 2.33 12.15 -4.90
N ASP A 87 2.08 10.83 -4.91
CA ASP A 87 1.44 10.11 -6.01
C ASP A 87 0.29 9.26 -5.45
N TYR A 88 -0.94 9.51 -5.95
CA TYR A 88 -2.14 8.78 -5.53
C TYR A 88 -2.29 7.42 -6.21
N LEU A 89 -1.68 7.24 -7.38
CA LEU A 89 -1.88 6.06 -8.22
C LEU A 89 -0.80 5.01 -7.97
N TYR A 90 0.45 5.42 -7.81
CA TYR A 90 1.57 4.50 -7.70
C TYR A 90 1.46 3.51 -6.50
N PRO A 91 1.15 3.97 -5.26
CA PRO A 91 0.94 3.05 -4.14
C PRO A 91 -0.19 2.04 -4.39
N THR A 92 -1.26 2.51 -5.04
CA THR A 92 -2.40 1.67 -5.41
C THR A 92 -2.00 0.62 -6.44
N GLN A 93 -1.25 1.00 -7.49
CA GLN A 93 -0.77 0.07 -8.51
C GLN A 93 0.16 -1.00 -7.93
N CYS A 94 1.02 -0.65 -6.98
CA CYS A 94 1.84 -1.63 -6.26
C CYS A 94 0.97 -2.65 -5.51
N ILE A 95 -0.06 -2.19 -4.79
CA ILE A 95 -1.00 -3.08 -4.08
C ILE A 95 -1.78 -3.97 -5.07
N GLU A 96 -2.26 -3.41 -6.19
CA GLU A 96 -2.97 -4.21 -7.20
C GLU A 96 -2.05 -5.26 -7.84
N ARG A 97 -0.78 -4.94 -8.09
CA ARG A 97 0.22 -5.89 -8.60
C ARG A 97 0.48 -7.02 -7.60
N VAL A 98 0.61 -6.73 -6.31
CA VAL A 98 0.73 -7.74 -5.24
C VAL A 98 -0.45 -8.72 -5.26
N LEU A 99 -1.63 -8.21 -5.58
CA LEU A 99 -2.89 -8.97 -5.58
C LEU A 99 -3.28 -9.50 -6.97
N THR A 100 -2.35 -9.50 -7.94
CA THR A 100 -2.62 -10.02 -9.29
C THR A 100 -3.07 -11.48 -9.21
N GLY A 101 -4.19 -11.80 -9.86
CA GLY A 101 -4.77 -13.15 -9.85
C GLY A 101 -5.43 -13.56 -8.52
N LYS A 102 -5.51 -12.65 -7.55
CA LYS A 102 -6.26 -12.87 -6.29
C LYS A 102 -7.67 -12.29 -6.42
N ALA A 103 -8.65 -13.01 -5.89
CA ALA A 103 -10.00 -12.47 -5.69
C ALA A 103 -10.04 -11.77 -4.33
N TRP A 104 -9.90 -10.44 -4.35
CA TRP A 104 -9.94 -9.60 -3.16
C TRP A 104 -11.03 -8.54 -3.28
N LYS A 105 -11.50 -8.06 -2.14
CA LYS A 105 -12.47 -6.96 -1.98
C LYS A 105 -11.88 -5.80 -1.20
N LYS A 106 -10.95 -6.09 -0.29
CA LYS A 106 -10.28 -5.07 0.50
C LYS A 106 -8.80 -5.38 0.63
N ALA A 107 -7.98 -4.34 0.50
CA ALA A 107 -6.55 -4.39 0.75
C ALA A 107 -6.16 -3.19 1.61
N LYS A 108 -5.28 -3.39 2.59
CA LYS A 108 -4.82 -2.34 3.48
C LYS A 108 -3.33 -2.50 3.75
N LEU A 109 -2.56 -1.47 3.44
CA LEU A 109 -1.17 -1.33 3.86
C LEU A 109 -1.14 -0.32 5.00
N THR A 110 -0.78 -0.78 6.20
CA THR A 110 -0.61 0.05 7.41
C THR A 110 0.87 0.15 7.71
N PHE A 111 1.39 1.34 8.00
CA PHE A 111 2.82 1.57 8.10
C PHE A 111 3.16 2.74 9.03
N ASN A 112 4.41 2.79 9.45
CA ASN A 112 5.08 3.93 10.04
C ASN A 112 6.43 4.14 9.31
N PRO A 113 7.31 5.06 9.74
CA PRO A 113 8.60 5.25 9.07
C PRO A 113 9.54 4.02 9.08
N ARG A 114 9.29 3.03 9.95
CA ARG A 114 10.18 1.89 10.20
C ARG A 114 9.66 0.58 9.63
N GLU A 115 8.36 0.35 9.75
CA GLU A 115 7.72 -0.92 9.41
C GLU A 115 6.41 -0.73 8.66
N ALA A 116 6.02 -1.77 7.93
CA ALA A 116 4.73 -1.84 7.26
C ALA A 116 4.13 -3.24 7.40
N THR A 117 2.81 -3.29 7.53
CA THR A 117 2.01 -4.51 7.55
C THR A 117 0.95 -4.43 6.46
N PHE A 118 0.91 -5.47 5.62
CA PHE A 118 -0.09 -5.59 4.57
C PHE A 118 -1.14 -6.63 4.94
N PHE A 119 -2.40 -6.34 4.64
CA PHE A 119 -3.56 -7.21 4.84
C PHE A 119 -4.49 -7.14 3.61
N TRP A 120 -5.11 -8.26 3.25
CA TRP A 120 -6.18 -8.28 2.25
C TRP A 120 -7.22 -9.37 2.54
N GLU A 121 -8.44 -9.16 2.05
CA GLU A 121 -9.60 -10.09 2.10
C GLU A 121 -10.39 -10.09 0.80
#